data_AF-A0A377RLF8-F1
#
_entry.id   AF-A0A377RLF8-F1
#
_cell.length_a   1.000
_cell.length_b   1.000
_cell.length_c   1.000
_cell.angle_alpha   90.00
_cell.angle_beta   90.00
_cell.angle_gamma   90.00
#
_symmetry.space_group_name_H-M   'P 1'
#
loop_
_entity.id
_entity.type
_entity.pdbx_description
1 polymer ?
#
loop_
_entity_poly.entity_id
_entity_poly.type
_entity_poly.pdbx_seq_one_letter_code
_entity_poly.pdbx_strand_id
1 'polypeptide(L)'
;MNELKNSKQVLENEKAELTNKNAELQKRVKELEQSQQVLKNGNAELSKEKDNLTKDKENLTKDKAELQKQVQALEQSQQVLENVKTELTNENTKLKNGNDELTNKITGLATEKENLTKDKENLTTALSTAKTKAEQTSQKLNELEQRHAPYQKLEKLYEVFLEVKDRLNFNFVATTHSAMDLIASVLSDSKYYLESLYNKARQELSDKRSDKGEKLAELFDLLFEYIKDSKFERLKEPSAYDHSCKTLYPEQNTSQKMQRVVLRGYTYDKKIACYTIVDMGS
;
A
#
# COMPACT_ATOMS: atom_id res chain seq x y z
N MET A 1 43.66 7.04 167.59
CA MET A 1 44.58 6.31 166.67
C MET A 1 43.84 5.33 165.75
N ASN A 2 42.83 4.58 166.23
CA ASN A 2 42.05 3.63 165.41
C ASN A 2 41.12 4.30 164.36
N GLU A 3 40.48 5.42 164.67
CA GLU A 3 39.60 6.13 163.73
C GLU A 3 40.37 6.67 162.50
N LEU A 4 41.57 7.22 162.73
CA LEU A 4 42.45 7.71 161.66
C LEU A 4 42.90 6.58 160.72
N LYS A 5 43.10 5.36 161.25
CA LYS A 5 43.47 4.16 160.49
C LYS A 5 42.32 3.67 159.60
N ASN A 6 41.09 3.65 160.13
CA ASN A 6 39.90 3.30 159.37
C ASN A 6 39.60 4.32 158.27
N SER A 7 39.71 5.62 158.56
CA SER A 7 39.51 6.68 157.57
C SER A 7 40.54 6.61 156.43
N LYS A 8 41.79 6.24 156.73
CA LYS A 8 42.84 6.02 155.73
C LYS A 8 42.52 4.83 154.80
N GLN A 9 42.00 3.73 155.36
CA GLN A 9 41.60 2.55 154.59
C GLN A 9 40.40 2.84 153.65
N VAL A 10 39.41 3.61 154.12
CA VAL A 10 38.27 4.04 153.29
C VAL A 10 38.75 4.90 152.12
N LEU A 11 39.65 5.86 152.37
CA LEU A 11 40.24 6.70 151.32
C LEU A 11 41.08 5.90 150.31
N GLU A 12 41.81 4.87 150.75
CA GLU A 12 42.55 3.96 149.85
C GLU A 12 41.61 3.15 148.95
N ASN A 13 40.48 2.66 149.50
CA ASN A 13 39.47 1.94 148.73
C ASN A 13 38.76 2.84 147.71
N GLU A 14 38.35 4.05 148.10
CA GLU A 14 37.75 5.05 147.20
C GLU A 14 38.74 5.43 146.07
N LYS A 15 40.02 5.59 146.41
CA LYS A 15 41.07 5.88 145.42
C LYS A 15 41.23 4.73 144.42
N ALA A 16 41.18 3.48 144.86
CA ALA A 16 41.23 2.31 143.98
C ALA A 16 40.00 2.24 143.06
N GLU A 17 38.80 2.51 143.60
CA GLU A 17 37.55 2.51 142.85
C GLU A 17 37.50 3.63 141.78
N LEU A 18 37.97 4.84 142.13
CA LEU A 18 38.16 5.95 141.19
C LEU A 18 39.18 5.61 140.10
N THR A 19 40.26 4.92 140.45
CA THR A 19 41.29 4.48 139.48
C THR A 19 40.69 3.49 138.47
N ASN A 20 39.87 2.54 138.94
CA ASN A 20 39.17 1.60 138.06
C ASN A 20 38.15 2.30 137.15
N LYS A 21 37.30 3.20 137.68
CA LYS A 21 36.36 3.98 136.87
C LYS A 21 37.07 4.82 135.82
N ASN A 22 38.22 5.41 136.16
CA ASN A 22 39.02 6.18 135.21
C ASN A 22 39.59 5.31 134.09
N ALA A 23 40.08 4.10 134.39
CA ALA A 23 40.53 3.14 133.39
C ALA A 23 39.39 2.69 132.45
N GLU A 24 38.19 2.47 133.00
CA GLU A 24 37.01 2.09 132.23
C GLU A 24 36.52 3.23 131.32
N LEU A 25 36.50 4.47 131.82
CA LEU A 25 36.22 5.66 131.02
C LEU A 25 37.24 5.85 129.89
N GLN A 26 38.54 5.68 130.16
CA GLN A 26 39.58 5.74 129.13
C GLN A 26 39.38 4.69 128.04
N LYS A 27 38.97 3.47 128.39
CA LYS A 27 38.63 2.42 127.41
C LYS A 27 37.46 2.86 126.54
N ARG A 28 36.41 3.40 127.15
CA ARG A 28 35.19 3.86 126.45
C ARG A 28 35.47 5.04 125.51
N VAL A 29 36.36 5.96 125.91
CA VAL A 29 36.83 7.06 125.04
C VAL A 29 37.54 6.51 123.80
N LYS A 30 38.45 5.54 123.96
CA LYS A 30 39.14 4.90 122.82
C LYS A 30 38.17 4.18 121.87
N GLU A 31 37.17 3.49 122.40
CA GLU A 31 36.13 2.83 121.61
C GLU A 31 35.28 3.84 120.81
N LEU A 32 34.93 4.98 121.43
CA LEU A 32 34.22 6.07 120.77
C LEU A 32 35.05 6.74 119.67
N GLU A 33 36.34 6.98 119.91
CA GLU A 33 37.27 7.51 118.90
C GLU A 33 37.37 6.58 117.69
N GLN A 34 37.47 5.27 117.91
CA GLN A 34 37.47 4.27 116.83
C GLN A 34 36.15 4.28 116.06
N SER A 35 35.02 4.31 116.76
CA SER A 35 33.69 4.39 116.12
C SER A 35 33.52 5.66 115.28
N GLN A 36 33.98 6.81 115.78
CA GLN A 36 33.98 8.07 115.02
C GLN A 36 34.83 7.98 113.75
N GLN A 37 36.01 7.34 113.82
CA GLN A 37 36.87 7.17 112.66
C GLN A 37 36.22 6.26 111.60
N VAL A 38 35.57 5.16 112.01
CA VAL A 38 34.83 4.27 111.10
C VAL A 38 33.69 5.01 110.41
N LEU A 39 32.89 5.79 111.16
CA LEU A 39 31.81 6.60 110.60
C LEU A 39 32.32 7.66 109.62
N LYS A 40 33.45 8.32 109.94
CA LYS A 40 34.08 9.30 109.05
C LYS A 40 34.53 8.68 107.73
N ASN A 41 35.10 7.47 107.78
CA ASN A 41 35.50 6.72 106.59
C ASN A 41 34.29 6.30 105.75
N GLY A 42 33.25 5.74 106.38
CA GLY A 42 32.02 5.34 105.70
C GLY A 42 31.29 6.52 105.03
N ASN A 43 31.26 7.69 105.67
CA ASN A 43 30.73 8.90 105.06
C ASN A 43 31.55 9.36 103.83
N ALA A 44 32.87 9.22 103.88
CA ALA A 44 33.73 9.55 102.74
C ALA A 44 33.50 8.60 101.56
N GLU A 45 33.29 7.31 101.81
CA GLU A 45 32.94 6.32 100.78
C GLU A 45 31.56 6.59 100.17
N LEU A 46 30.54 6.82 101.01
CA LEU A 46 29.19 7.17 100.55
C LEU A 46 29.17 8.45 99.72
N SER A 47 30.00 9.44 100.07
CA SER A 47 30.13 10.67 99.27
C SER A 47 30.69 10.38 97.87
N LYS A 48 31.70 9.51 97.76
CA LYS A 48 32.27 9.11 96.46
C LYS A 48 31.28 8.32 95.62
N GLU A 49 30.57 7.38 96.24
CA GLU A 49 29.49 6.61 95.60
C GLU A 49 28.42 7.54 95.01
N LYS A 50 27.99 8.54 95.80
CA LYS A 50 27.00 9.53 95.37
C LYS A 50 27.47 10.35 94.17
N ASP A 51 28.74 10.77 94.16
CA ASP A 51 29.31 11.52 93.03
C ASP A 51 29.39 10.65 91.76
N ASN A 52 29.73 9.37 91.90
CA ASN A 52 29.75 8.42 90.78
C ASN A 52 28.33 8.18 90.22
N LEU A 53 27.35 7.92 91.08
CA LEU A 53 25.95 7.74 90.68
C LEU A 53 25.39 9.00 90.00
N THR A 54 25.83 10.18 90.41
CA THR A 54 25.44 11.44 89.77
C THR A 54 25.99 11.52 88.34
N LYS A 55 27.26 11.18 88.13
CA LYS A 55 27.87 11.11 86.80
C LYS A 55 27.20 10.07 85.90
N ASP A 56 26.93 8.89 86.43
CA ASP A 56 26.25 7.82 85.67
C ASP A 56 24.85 8.24 85.25
N LYS A 57 24.12 8.93 86.13
CA LYS A 57 22.80 9.49 85.81
C LYS A 57 22.87 10.53 84.70
N GLU A 58 23.87 11.41 84.71
CA GLU A 58 24.08 12.40 83.65
C GLU A 58 24.40 11.74 82.31
N ASN A 59 25.26 10.71 82.30
CA ASN A 59 25.59 9.96 81.09
C ASN A 59 24.37 9.23 80.52
N LEU A 60 23.62 8.51 81.36
CA LEU A 60 22.38 7.84 80.94
C LEU A 60 21.34 8.81 80.39
N THR A 61 21.29 10.04 80.91
CA THR A 61 20.39 11.09 80.40
C THR A 61 20.81 11.55 79.00
N LYS A 62 22.12 11.68 78.74
CA LYS A 62 22.65 12.01 77.41
C LYS A 62 22.39 10.89 76.41
N ASP A 63 22.69 9.65 76.78
CA ASP A 63 22.47 8.46 75.93
C ASP A 63 20.98 8.32 75.57
N LYS A 64 20.08 8.54 76.53
CA LYS A 64 18.64 8.53 76.28
C LYS A 64 18.22 9.60 75.27
N ALA A 65 18.75 10.81 75.38
CA ALA A 65 18.45 11.89 74.45
C ALA A 65 18.97 11.60 73.04
N GLU A 66 20.15 10.97 72.92
CA GLU A 66 20.72 10.56 71.64
C GLU A 66 19.92 9.43 70.99
N LEU A 67 19.55 8.40 71.76
CA LEU A 67 18.67 7.32 71.28
C LEU A 67 17.32 7.85 70.80
N GLN A 68 16.72 8.82 71.50
CA GLN A 68 15.47 9.45 71.05
C GLN A 68 15.62 10.14 69.70
N LYS A 69 16.74 10.84 69.45
CA LYS A 69 17.02 11.46 68.15
C LYS A 69 17.19 10.40 67.04
N GLN A 70 17.89 9.31 67.33
CA GLN A 70 18.08 8.22 66.36
C GLN A 70 16.75 7.55 66.01
N VAL A 71 15.87 7.32 66.98
CA VAL A 71 14.52 6.77 66.75
C VAL A 71 13.70 7.69 65.83
N GLN A 72 13.68 9.00 66.10
CA GLN A 72 12.97 9.95 65.25
C GLN A 72 13.52 9.99 63.81
N ALA A 73 14.84 9.92 63.64
CA ALA A 73 15.46 9.87 62.32
C ALA A 73 15.10 8.58 61.55
N LEU A 74 15.04 7.44 62.25
CA LEU A 74 14.63 6.16 61.68
C LEU A 74 13.15 6.17 61.25
N GLU A 75 12.26 6.73 62.07
CA GLU A 75 10.84 6.90 61.74
C GLU A 75 10.66 7.75 60.47
N GLN A 76 11.38 8.86 60.37
CA GLN A 76 11.35 9.70 59.17
C GLN A 76 11.88 8.96 57.92
N SER A 77 12.97 8.22 58.07
CA SER A 77 13.54 7.41 56.99
C SER A 77 12.57 6.31 56.51
N GLN A 78 11.87 5.64 57.44
CA GLN A 78 10.85 4.65 57.11
C GLN A 78 9.67 5.29 56.35
N GLN A 79 9.21 6.47 56.76
CA GLN A 79 8.14 7.18 56.06
C GLN A 79 8.54 7.55 54.62
N VAL A 80 9.77 8.04 54.43
CA VAL A 80 10.30 8.35 53.09
C VAL A 80 10.36 7.09 52.23
N LEU A 81 10.82 5.97 52.79
CA LEU A 81 10.92 4.71 52.06
C LEU A 81 9.55 4.19 51.61
N GLU A 82 8.53 4.29 52.46
CA GLU A 82 7.17 3.85 52.11
C GLU A 82 6.55 4.74 51.01
N ASN A 83 6.83 6.04 51.03
CA ASN A 83 6.41 6.95 49.97
C ASN A 83 7.08 6.59 48.63
N VAL A 84 8.41 6.39 48.62
CA VAL A 84 9.18 5.99 47.42
C VAL A 84 8.66 4.67 46.86
N LYS A 85 8.36 3.69 47.73
CA LYS A 85 7.80 2.40 47.33
C LYS A 85 6.43 2.56 46.65
N THR A 86 5.59 3.45 47.16
CA THR A 86 4.28 3.75 46.57
C THR A 86 4.43 4.40 45.20
N GLU A 87 5.32 5.37 45.05
CA GLU A 87 5.61 6.03 43.77
C GLU A 87 6.14 5.04 42.73
N LEU A 88 7.10 4.19 43.10
CA LEU A 88 7.65 3.15 42.21
C LEU A 88 6.57 2.15 41.77
N THR A 89 5.65 1.78 42.67
CA THR A 89 4.54 0.87 42.34
C THR A 89 3.58 1.50 41.32
N ASN A 90 3.27 2.78 41.48
CA ASN A 90 2.44 3.53 40.53
C ASN A 90 3.12 3.65 39.17
N GLU A 91 4.40 3.98 39.13
CA GLU A 91 5.15 4.13 37.88
C GLU A 91 5.29 2.78 37.14
N ASN A 92 5.54 1.69 37.86
CA ASN A 92 5.52 0.35 37.29
C ASN A 92 4.17 -0.01 36.66
N THR A 93 3.06 0.40 37.28
CA THR A 93 1.72 0.17 36.74
C THR A 93 1.49 0.96 35.46
N LYS A 94 1.91 2.23 35.40
CA LYS A 94 1.85 3.04 34.17
C LYS A 94 2.68 2.43 33.05
N LEU A 95 3.91 2.00 33.36
CA LEU A 95 4.81 1.37 32.38
C LEU A 95 4.21 0.08 31.84
N LYS A 96 3.60 -0.75 32.70
CA LYS A 96 2.91 -1.97 32.28
C LYS A 96 1.76 -1.67 31.31
N ASN A 97 0.90 -0.71 31.67
CA ASN A 97 -0.21 -0.31 30.81
C ASN A 97 0.27 0.24 29.45
N GLY A 98 1.31 1.09 29.46
CA GLY A 98 1.91 1.60 28.23
C GLY A 98 2.52 0.49 27.36
N ASN A 99 3.10 -0.54 27.97
CA ASN A 99 3.63 -1.69 27.25
C ASN A 99 2.51 -2.52 26.60
N ASP A 100 1.40 -2.74 27.31
CA ASP A 100 0.23 -3.45 26.77
C ASP A 100 -0.39 -2.69 25.58
N GLU A 101 -0.48 -1.36 25.64
CA GLU A 101 -0.92 -0.51 24.53
C GLU A 101 0.01 -0.62 23.30
N LEU A 102 1.33 -0.60 23.52
CA LEU A 102 2.31 -0.76 22.44
C LEU A 102 2.22 -2.15 21.80
N THR A 103 2.07 -3.21 22.60
CA THR A 103 1.86 -4.57 22.10
C THR A 103 0.62 -4.63 21.20
N ASN A 104 -0.51 -4.05 21.63
CA ASN A 104 -1.73 -4.02 20.82
C ASN A 104 -1.54 -3.26 19.50
N LYS A 105 -0.83 -2.11 19.51
CA LYS A 105 -0.50 -1.37 18.28
C LYS A 105 0.37 -2.19 17.33
N ILE A 106 1.36 -2.90 17.84
CA ILE A 106 2.24 -3.77 17.04
C ILE A 106 1.42 -4.88 16.38
N THR A 107 0.52 -5.54 17.13
CA THR A 107 -0.35 -6.57 16.57
C THR A 107 -1.27 -5.99 15.50
N GLY A 108 -1.88 -4.82 15.72
CA GLY A 108 -2.72 -4.15 14.71
C GLY A 108 -1.96 -3.82 13.43
N LEU A 109 -0.76 -3.23 13.55
CA LEU A 109 0.10 -2.93 12.41
C LEU A 109 0.57 -4.18 11.66
N ALA A 110 0.81 -5.29 12.36
CA ALA A 110 1.16 -6.55 11.74
C ALA A 110 0.00 -7.09 10.87
N THR A 111 -1.24 -7.03 11.37
CA THR A 111 -2.43 -7.41 10.61
C THR A 111 -2.65 -6.50 9.39
N GLU A 112 -2.50 -5.19 9.55
CA GLU A 112 -2.63 -4.24 8.44
C GLU A 112 -1.58 -4.51 7.34
N LYS A 113 -0.34 -4.77 7.75
CA LYS A 113 0.74 -5.14 6.81
C LYS A 113 0.42 -6.43 6.03
N GLU A 114 -0.16 -7.43 6.68
CA GLU A 114 -0.57 -8.67 6.02
C GLU A 114 -1.67 -8.40 4.98
N ASN A 115 -2.68 -7.60 5.33
CA ASN A 115 -3.76 -7.20 4.42
C ASN A 115 -3.23 -6.43 3.21
N LEU A 116 -2.36 -5.44 3.42
CA LEU A 116 -1.74 -4.69 2.34
C LEU A 116 -0.89 -5.56 1.41
N THR A 117 -0.25 -6.61 1.96
CA THR A 117 0.50 -7.57 1.16
C THR A 117 -0.42 -8.37 0.25
N LYS A 118 -1.55 -8.87 0.79
CA LYS A 118 -2.58 -9.58 0.00
C LYS A 118 -3.19 -8.69 -1.07
N ASP A 119 -3.51 -7.44 -0.75
CA ASP A 119 -4.06 -6.47 -1.71
C ASP A 119 -3.07 -6.18 -2.84
N LYS A 120 -1.78 -6.04 -2.53
CA LYS A 120 -0.73 -5.86 -3.52
C LYS A 120 -0.61 -7.06 -4.47
N GLU A 121 -0.68 -8.29 -3.95
CA GLU A 121 -0.67 -9.51 -4.76
C GLU A 121 -1.90 -9.57 -5.69
N ASN A 122 -3.09 -9.29 -5.14
CA ASN A 122 -4.34 -9.25 -5.90
C ASN A 122 -4.29 -8.20 -7.02
N LEU A 123 -3.82 -6.98 -6.73
CA LEU A 123 -3.67 -5.92 -7.71
C LEU A 123 -2.64 -6.28 -8.79
N THR A 124 -1.55 -6.95 -8.43
CA THR A 124 -0.54 -7.41 -9.38
C THR A 124 -1.13 -8.44 -10.35
N THR A 125 -1.90 -9.40 -9.84
CA THR A 125 -2.62 -10.40 -10.66
C THR A 125 -3.67 -9.75 -11.55
N ALA A 126 -4.44 -8.79 -11.04
CA ALA A 126 -5.44 -8.06 -11.79
C ALA A 126 -4.80 -7.25 -12.93
N LEU A 127 -3.68 -6.57 -12.66
CA LEU A 127 -2.91 -5.82 -13.64
C LEU A 127 -2.36 -6.73 -14.75
N SER A 128 -1.77 -7.87 -14.38
CA SER A 128 -1.27 -8.86 -15.34
C SER A 128 -2.40 -9.37 -16.25
N THR A 129 -3.55 -9.72 -15.66
CA THR A 129 -4.75 -10.15 -16.40
C THR A 129 -5.26 -9.07 -17.35
N ALA A 130 -5.32 -7.81 -16.89
CA ALA A 130 -5.75 -6.68 -17.70
C ALA A 130 -4.80 -6.43 -18.88
N LYS A 131 -3.48 -6.54 -18.65
CA LYS A 131 -2.47 -6.41 -19.69
C LYS A 131 -2.63 -7.48 -20.78
N THR A 132 -2.78 -8.75 -20.40
CA THR A 132 -3.02 -9.84 -21.37
C THR A 132 -4.30 -9.62 -22.17
N LYS A 133 -5.39 -9.19 -21.51
CA LYS A 133 -6.65 -8.87 -22.22
C LYS A 133 -6.49 -7.70 -23.19
N ALA A 134 -5.74 -6.66 -22.81
CA ALA A 134 -5.46 -5.52 -23.68
C ALA A 134 -4.64 -5.94 -24.91
N GLU A 135 -3.60 -6.75 -24.73
CA GLU A 135 -2.80 -7.30 -25.84
C GLU A 135 -3.66 -8.15 -26.79
N GLN A 136 -4.49 -9.05 -26.25
CA GLN A 136 -5.44 -9.85 -27.06
C GLN A 136 -6.44 -8.98 -27.83
N THR A 137 -6.94 -7.91 -27.21
CA THR A 137 -7.90 -7.00 -27.85
C THR A 137 -7.24 -6.21 -28.98
N SER A 138 -6.01 -5.74 -28.76
CA SER A 138 -5.21 -5.05 -29.78
C SER A 138 -4.93 -5.96 -30.99
N GLN A 139 -4.57 -7.23 -30.75
CA GLN A 139 -4.40 -8.20 -31.83
C GLN A 139 -5.69 -8.41 -32.64
N LYS A 140 -6.83 -8.61 -31.96
CA LYS A 140 -8.13 -8.77 -32.63
C LYS A 140 -8.55 -7.52 -33.41
N LEU A 141 -8.25 -6.33 -32.89
CA LEU A 141 -8.54 -5.06 -33.58
C LEU A 141 -7.74 -4.98 -34.89
N ASN A 142 -6.44 -5.28 -34.85
CA ASN A 142 -5.60 -5.32 -36.05
C ASN A 142 -6.11 -6.36 -37.07
N GLU A 143 -6.50 -7.56 -36.63
CA GLU A 143 -7.10 -8.57 -37.51
C GLU A 143 -8.40 -8.09 -38.15
N LEU A 144 -9.26 -7.40 -37.38
CA LEU A 144 -10.53 -6.86 -37.85
C LEU A 144 -10.31 -5.72 -38.86
N GLU A 145 -9.39 -4.80 -38.58
CA GLU A 145 -8.99 -3.73 -39.49
C GLU A 145 -8.46 -4.29 -40.81
N GLN A 146 -7.60 -5.31 -40.77
CA GLN A 146 -7.12 -6.01 -41.97
C GLN A 146 -8.26 -6.67 -42.76
N ARG A 147 -9.22 -7.33 -42.08
CA ARG A 147 -10.40 -7.92 -42.74
C ARG A 147 -11.34 -6.86 -43.31
N HIS A 148 -11.42 -5.68 -42.70
CA HIS A 148 -12.29 -4.59 -43.12
C HIS A 148 -11.66 -3.70 -44.21
N ALA A 149 -10.33 -3.72 -44.38
CA ALA A 149 -9.64 -2.90 -45.37
C ALA A 149 -10.20 -3.01 -46.81
N PRO A 150 -10.57 -4.21 -47.33
CA PRO A 150 -11.22 -4.32 -48.65
C PRO A 150 -12.62 -3.70 -48.70
N TYR A 151 -13.38 -3.77 -47.59
CA TYR A 151 -14.73 -3.21 -47.53
C TYR A 151 -14.73 -1.68 -47.45
N GLN A 152 -13.73 -1.04 -46.82
CA GLN A 152 -13.60 0.42 -46.84
C GLN A 152 -13.39 0.96 -48.26
N LYS A 153 -12.63 0.24 -49.08
CA LYS A 153 -12.45 0.59 -50.50
C LYS A 153 -13.76 0.44 -51.28
N LEU A 154 -14.49 -0.65 -51.03
CA LEU A 154 -15.78 -0.91 -51.68
C LEU A 154 -16.86 0.10 -51.25
N GLU A 155 -16.89 0.49 -49.97
CA GLU A 155 -17.82 1.49 -49.43
C GLU A 155 -17.58 2.86 -50.07
N LYS A 156 -16.33 3.32 -50.14
CA LYS A 156 -15.97 4.56 -50.86
C LYS A 156 -16.35 4.50 -52.34
N LEU A 157 -16.08 3.38 -53.01
CA LEU A 157 -16.49 3.18 -54.41
C LEU A 157 -18.01 3.29 -54.57
N TYR A 158 -18.77 2.71 -53.64
CA TYR A 158 -20.22 2.75 -53.64
C TYR A 158 -20.77 4.15 -53.33
N GLU A 159 -20.20 4.88 -52.37
CA GLU A 159 -20.55 6.28 -52.07
C GLU A 159 -20.33 7.16 -53.29
N VAL A 160 -19.13 7.13 -53.89
CA VAL A 160 -18.81 7.92 -55.09
C VAL A 160 -19.71 7.53 -56.26
N PHE A 161 -20.03 6.24 -56.42
CA PHE A 161 -20.99 5.77 -57.41
C PHE A 161 -22.39 6.36 -57.20
N LEU A 162 -22.92 6.33 -55.97
CA LEU A 162 -24.25 6.86 -55.66
C LEU A 162 -24.38 8.35 -56.00
N GLU A 163 -23.30 9.13 -55.86
CA GLU A 163 -23.29 10.56 -56.16
C GLU A 163 -23.35 10.88 -57.66
N VAL A 164 -22.87 9.97 -58.51
CA VAL A 164 -22.80 10.17 -59.97
C VAL A 164 -23.79 9.32 -60.76
N LYS A 165 -24.50 8.38 -60.10
CA LYS A 165 -25.39 7.40 -60.75
C LYS A 165 -26.44 8.02 -61.67
N ASP A 166 -27.01 9.17 -61.31
CA ASP A 166 -28.09 9.82 -62.08
C ASP A 166 -27.59 10.53 -63.36
N ARG A 167 -26.26 10.60 -63.54
CA ARG A 167 -25.59 11.19 -64.71
C ARG A 167 -25.01 10.15 -65.65
N LEU A 168 -24.83 8.93 -65.15
CA LEU A 168 -24.48 7.81 -65.98
C LEU A 168 -25.72 7.39 -66.77
N ASN A 169 -25.83 7.83 -68.03
CA ASN A 169 -26.96 7.49 -68.89
C ASN A 169 -26.90 6.01 -69.31
N PHE A 170 -27.27 5.12 -68.40
CA PHE A 170 -27.34 3.69 -68.63
C PHE A 170 -28.82 3.27 -68.69
N ASN A 171 -29.37 3.10 -69.90
CA ASN A 171 -30.52 2.21 -70.10
C ASN A 171 -30.24 0.74 -69.67
N PHE A 172 -29.03 0.45 -69.17
CA PHE A 172 -28.55 -0.83 -68.68
C PHE A 172 -28.81 -1.06 -67.17
N VAL A 173 -28.89 -0.01 -66.34
CA VAL A 173 -29.08 -0.13 -64.87
C VAL A 173 -30.54 -0.39 -64.50
N ALA A 174 -31.48 -0.18 -65.41
CA ALA A 174 -32.90 -0.47 -65.18
C ALA A 174 -33.19 -1.97 -64.96
N THR A 175 -32.25 -2.86 -65.30
CA THR A 175 -32.43 -4.33 -65.20
C THR A 175 -31.39 -5.05 -64.34
N THR A 176 -30.30 -4.39 -63.91
CA THR A 176 -29.26 -5.02 -63.09
C THR A 176 -29.55 -4.84 -61.60
N HIS A 177 -29.58 -5.96 -60.88
CA HIS A 177 -30.09 -6.02 -59.50
C HIS A 177 -28.97 -5.95 -58.44
N SER A 178 -27.69 -5.85 -58.83
CA SER A 178 -26.58 -5.69 -57.87
C SER A 178 -25.41 -4.86 -58.39
N ALA A 179 -24.68 -4.21 -57.46
CA ALA A 179 -23.46 -3.46 -57.76
C ALA A 179 -22.33 -4.33 -58.38
N MET A 180 -22.37 -5.65 -58.14
CA MET A 180 -21.45 -6.62 -58.76
C MET A 180 -21.65 -6.72 -60.28
N ASP A 181 -22.89 -6.60 -60.76
CA ASP A 181 -23.23 -6.69 -62.18
C ASP A 181 -22.73 -5.46 -62.95
N LEU A 182 -22.77 -4.29 -62.30
CA LEU A 182 -22.23 -3.05 -62.85
C LEU A 182 -20.70 -3.11 -62.95
N ILE A 183 -20.02 -3.53 -61.88
CA ILE A 183 -18.57 -3.72 -61.88
C ILE A 183 -18.18 -4.73 -62.97
N ALA A 184 -18.83 -5.91 -63.02
CA ALA A 184 -18.60 -6.92 -64.05
C ALA A 184 -18.75 -6.38 -65.49
N SER A 185 -19.76 -5.54 -65.75
CA SER A 185 -19.99 -4.91 -67.05
C SER A 185 -18.86 -3.93 -67.42
N VAL A 186 -18.41 -3.10 -66.47
CA VAL A 186 -17.29 -2.16 -66.68
C VAL A 186 -15.97 -2.91 -66.89
N LEU A 187 -15.77 -4.02 -66.16
CA LEU A 187 -14.62 -4.91 -66.32
C LEU A 187 -14.60 -5.62 -67.66
N SER A 188 -15.74 -6.14 -68.12
CA SER A 188 -15.88 -6.91 -69.37
C SER A 188 -15.36 -6.16 -70.58
N ASP A 189 -15.47 -4.84 -70.60
CA ASP A 189 -15.27 -4.03 -71.81
C ASP A 189 -14.05 -3.09 -71.77
N SER A 190 -13.15 -3.34 -70.81
CA SER A 190 -12.16 -2.37 -70.31
C SER A 190 -11.00 -1.97 -71.23
N LYS A 191 -10.90 -2.48 -72.47
CA LYS A 191 -9.85 -2.01 -73.40
C LYS A 191 -10.28 -0.91 -74.36
N TYR A 192 -11.58 -0.77 -74.66
CA TYR A 192 -12.05 0.20 -75.66
C TYR A 192 -13.18 1.11 -75.15
N TYR A 193 -14.01 0.64 -74.23
CA TYR A 193 -15.11 1.46 -73.72
C TYR A 193 -14.69 2.43 -72.62
N LEU A 194 -13.69 2.09 -71.81
CA LEU A 194 -13.24 2.96 -70.70
C LEU A 194 -12.68 4.30 -71.18
N GLU A 195 -11.94 4.33 -72.29
CA GLU A 195 -11.42 5.58 -72.85
C GLU A 195 -12.52 6.41 -73.52
N SER A 196 -13.44 5.78 -74.25
CA SER A 196 -14.61 6.47 -74.84
C SER A 196 -15.59 6.97 -73.78
N LEU A 197 -15.87 6.20 -72.71
CA LEU A 197 -16.72 6.59 -71.59
C LEU A 197 -16.07 7.71 -70.77
N TYR A 198 -14.78 7.61 -70.47
CA TYR A 198 -14.02 8.66 -69.81
C TYR A 198 -14.05 9.96 -70.62
N ASN A 199 -13.81 9.89 -71.93
CA ASN A 199 -13.84 11.06 -72.81
C ASN A 199 -15.24 11.66 -72.97
N LYS A 200 -16.28 10.83 -73.09
CA LYS A 200 -17.67 11.27 -73.22
C LYS A 200 -18.22 11.85 -71.91
N ALA A 201 -17.90 11.24 -70.79
CA ALA A 201 -18.30 11.76 -69.50
C ALA A 201 -17.53 13.03 -69.10
N ARG A 202 -16.25 13.12 -69.45
CA ARG A 202 -15.47 14.38 -69.38
C ARG A 202 -16.08 15.50 -70.24
N GLN A 203 -16.68 15.17 -71.39
CA GLN A 203 -17.43 16.11 -72.23
C GLN A 203 -18.78 16.51 -71.63
N GLU A 204 -19.56 15.56 -71.08
CA GLU A 204 -20.88 15.83 -70.48
C GLU A 204 -20.80 16.55 -69.13
N LEU A 205 -19.66 16.49 -68.44
CA LEU A 205 -19.41 17.12 -67.14
C LEU A 205 -18.62 18.43 -67.21
N SER A 206 -18.51 19.05 -68.39
CA SER A 206 -17.83 20.34 -68.58
C SER A 206 -18.59 21.55 -67.97
N ASP A 207 -19.51 21.32 -67.04
CA ASP A 207 -20.30 22.35 -66.39
C ASP A 207 -19.54 22.87 -65.15
N LYS A 208 -18.94 24.06 -65.26
CA LYS A 208 -18.04 24.67 -64.25
C LYS A 208 -18.70 25.00 -62.91
N ARG A 209 -19.97 24.62 -62.71
CA ARG A 209 -20.77 24.85 -61.50
C ARG A 209 -20.96 23.59 -60.64
N SER A 210 -20.42 22.43 -61.05
CA SER A 210 -20.56 21.17 -60.29
C SER A 210 -19.24 20.40 -60.21
N ASP A 211 -18.94 19.88 -59.01
CA ASP A 211 -17.84 18.98 -58.66
C ASP A 211 -18.02 17.54 -59.20
N LYS A 212 -19.10 17.27 -59.91
CA LYS A 212 -19.46 15.91 -60.38
C LYS A 212 -18.52 15.35 -61.43
N GLY A 213 -17.85 16.21 -62.21
CA GLY A 213 -16.79 15.80 -63.14
C GLY A 213 -15.57 15.22 -62.42
N GLU A 214 -15.18 15.83 -61.31
CA GLU A 214 -14.06 15.39 -60.46
C GLU A 214 -14.40 14.08 -59.75
N LYS A 215 -15.62 13.97 -59.20
CA LYS A 215 -16.13 12.75 -58.57
C LYS A 215 -16.27 11.57 -59.52
N LEU A 216 -16.58 11.83 -60.79
CA LEU A 216 -16.59 10.76 -61.78
C LEU A 216 -15.18 10.30 -62.16
N ALA A 217 -14.22 11.24 -62.27
CA ALA A 217 -12.82 10.86 -62.44
C ALA A 217 -12.33 10.01 -61.25
N GLU A 218 -12.70 10.41 -60.03
CA GLU A 218 -12.45 9.65 -58.80
C GLU A 218 -13.10 8.25 -58.84
N LEU A 219 -14.34 8.12 -59.33
CA LEU A 219 -14.98 6.80 -59.53
C LEU A 219 -14.16 5.91 -60.46
N PHE A 220 -13.73 6.45 -61.60
CA PHE A 220 -12.93 5.69 -62.56
C PHE A 220 -11.55 5.32 -62.00
N ASP A 221 -10.88 6.23 -61.29
CA ASP A 221 -9.60 5.96 -60.66
C ASP A 221 -9.72 4.86 -59.59
N LEU A 222 -10.76 4.90 -58.76
CA LEU A 222 -11.06 3.86 -57.76
C LEU A 222 -11.40 2.51 -58.41
N LEU A 223 -12.17 2.50 -59.51
CA LEU A 223 -12.45 1.29 -60.30
C LEU A 223 -11.16 0.72 -60.89
N PHE A 224 -10.30 1.55 -61.47
CA PHE A 224 -9.02 1.11 -62.04
C PHE A 224 -8.03 0.61 -61.00
N GLU A 225 -8.01 1.19 -59.79
CA GLU A 225 -7.24 0.68 -58.67
C GLU A 225 -7.72 -0.73 -58.27
N TYR A 226 -9.03 -0.93 -58.19
CA TYR A 226 -9.65 -2.22 -57.86
C TYR A 226 -9.36 -3.30 -58.92
N ILE A 227 -9.31 -2.93 -60.20
CA ILE A 227 -8.96 -3.79 -61.34
C ILE A 227 -7.51 -4.28 -61.29
N LYS A 228 -6.60 -3.43 -60.80
CA LYS A 228 -5.18 -3.74 -60.70
C LYS A 228 -4.83 -4.62 -59.49
N ASP A 229 -5.79 -4.90 -58.59
CA ASP A 229 -5.61 -5.87 -57.52
C ASP A 229 -5.33 -7.25 -58.12
N SER A 230 -4.20 -7.86 -57.77
CA SER A 230 -3.71 -9.11 -58.35
C SER A 230 -4.64 -10.30 -58.14
N LYS A 231 -5.65 -10.17 -57.27
CA LYS A 231 -6.70 -11.17 -57.06
C LYS A 231 -7.76 -11.19 -58.15
N PHE A 232 -7.87 -10.13 -58.96
CA PHE A 232 -8.73 -10.10 -60.15
C PHE A 232 -7.98 -10.65 -61.35
N GLU A 233 -8.25 -11.90 -61.68
CA GLU A 233 -7.75 -12.51 -62.90
C GLU A 233 -8.85 -12.53 -63.97
N ARG A 234 -8.49 -12.07 -65.18
CA ARG A 234 -9.33 -12.26 -66.36
C ARG A 234 -9.34 -13.74 -66.70
N LEU A 235 -10.54 -14.34 -66.83
CA LEU A 235 -10.64 -15.72 -67.30
C LEU A 235 -9.97 -15.84 -68.67
N LYS A 236 -9.06 -16.81 -68.81
CA LYS A 236 -8.44 -17.13 -70.10
C LYS A 236 -9.51 -17.65 -71.05
N GLU A 237 -9.39 -17.30 -72.32
CA GLU A 237 -10.31 -17.76 -73.37
C GLU A 237 -10.44 -19.29 -73.32
N PRO A 238 -11.66 -19.86 -73.35
CA PRO A 238 -11.83 -21.29 -73.51
C PRO A 238 -11.14 -21.72 -74.82
N SER A 239 -10.21 -22.69 -74.75
CA SER A 239 -9.43 -23.16 -75.90
C SER A 239 -10.28 -23.83 -76.99
N ALA A 240 -11.55 -24.07 -76.73
CA ALA A 240 -12.51 -24.67 -77.66
C ALA A 240 -13.31 -23.65 -78.50
N TYR A 241 -13.06 -22.33 -78.36
CA TYR A 241 -13.80 -21.30 -79.10
C TYR A 241 -13.11 -20.92 -80.42
N ASP A 242 -13.86 -21.01 -81.51
CA ASP A 242 -13.42 -20.74 -82.89
C ASP A 242 -12.85 -19.31 -83.05
N HIS A 243 -11.69 -19.22 -83.70
CA HIS A 243 -10.98 -17.96 -83.97
C HIS A 243 -11.76 -16.99 -84.86
N SER A 244 -12.80 -17.46 -85.54
CA SER A 244 -13.70 -16.58 -86.29
C SER A 244 -14.49 -15.60 -85.39
N CYS A 245 -14.58 -15.83 -84.07
CA CYS A 245 -15.34 -15.02 -83.10
C CYS A 245 -14.69 -13.70 -82.65
N LYS A 246 -13.50 -13.37 -83.18
CA LYS A 246 -12.59 -12.37 -82.58
C LYS A 246 -12.76 -10.92 -83.03
N THR A 247 -13.75 -10.61 -83.83
CA THR A 247 -14.07 -9.23 -84.25
C THR A 247 -15.57 -9.05 -84.02
N LEU A 248 -16.04 -7.98 -83.37
CA LEU A 248 -16.25 -6.71 -84.07
C LEU A 248 -16.33 -5.50 -83.13
N TYR A 249 -15.83 -4.36 -83.64
CA TYR A 249 -16.09 -3.01 -83.17
C TYR A 249 -17.29 -2.39 -83.93
N PRO A 250 -17.93 -1.31 -83.44
CA PRO A 250 -19.17 -0.74 -84.01
C PRO A 250 -19.12 -0.25 -85.47
N GLU A 251 -17.96 -0.12 -86.11
CA GLU A 251 -17.83 0.24 -87.55
C GLU A 251 -18.25 -0.90 -88.50
N GLN A 252 -18.61 -2.06 -87.94
CA GLN A 252 -18.33 -3.32 -88.60
C GLN A 252 -19.59 -4.19 -88.82
N ASN A 253 -20.80 -3.66 -88.62
CA ASN A 253 -22.05 -4.35 -88.97
C ASN A 253 -23.03 -3.50 -89.79
N THR A 254 -22.82 -3.43 -91.11
CA THR A 254 -23.81 -2.95 -92.10
C THR A 254 -24.56 -4.10 -92.81
N SER A 255 -24.33 -5.37 -92.42
CA SER A 255 -24.67 -6.54 -93.25
C SER A 255 -25.73 -7.50 -92.66
N GLN A 256 -26.28 -7.26 -91.48
CA GLN A 256 -27.48 -7.94 -90.94
C GLN A 256 -27.57 -9.47 -91.12
N LYS A 257 -26.56 -10.26 -90.73
CA LYS A 257 -26.75 -11.68 -90.34
C LYS A 257 -25.87 -12.00 -89.14
N MET A 258 -26.49 -12.63 -88.14
CA MET A 258 -26.12 -12.66 -86.71
C MET A 258 -24.76 -13.36 -86.40
N GLN A 259 -24.25 -13.57 -85.17
CA GLN A 259 -24.76 -13.64 -83.78
C GLN A 259 -23.54 -14.09 -82.97
N ARG A 260 -22.95 -13.31 -82.04
CA ARG A 260 -21.91 -13.87 -81.15
C ARG A 260 -21.93 -13.30 -79.75
N VAL A 261 -21.90 -14.25 -78.81
CA VAL A 261 -21.72 -14.04 -77.38
C VAL A 261 -20.23 -14.12 -77.06
N VAL A 262 -19.66 -13.02 -76.57
CA VAL A 262 -18.33 -13.07 -75.94
C VAL A 262 -18.55 -13.28 -74.45
N LEU A 263 -18.38 -14.51 -73.98
CA LEU A 263 -18.31 -14.83 -72.55
C LEU A 263 -17.02 -14.27 -71.98
N ARG A 264 -17.05 -13.01 -71.54
CA ARG A 264 -15.98 -12.43 -70.71
C ARG A 264 -16.38 -12.60 -69.27
N GLY A 265 -15.53 -13.24 -68.49
CA GLY A 265 -15.73 -13.40 -67.06
C GLY A 265 -14.45 -13.11 -66.30
N TYR A 266 -14.61 -12.77 -65.03
CA TYR A 266 -13.52 -12.49 -64.11
C TYR A 266 -13.63 -13.41 -62.91
N THR A 267 -12.48 -13.78 -62.38
CA THR A 267 -12.39 -14.47 -61.08
C THR A 267 -11.78 -13.52 -60.06
N TYR A 268 -12.34 -13.52 -58.86
CA TYR A 268 -11.74 -12.89 -57.69
C TYR A 268 -11.34 -13.99 -56.71
N ASP A 269 -10.05 -14.08 -56.39
CA ASP A 269 -9.52 -15.12 -55.49
C ASP A 269 -9.93 -16.55 -55.93
N LYS A 270 -9.77 -16.83 -57.23
CA LYS A 270 -10.08 -18.12 -57.88
C LYS A 270 -11.55 -18.57 -57.83
N LYS A 271 -12.47 -17.72 -57.36
CA LYS A 271 -13.91 -17.93 -57.47
C LYS A 271 -14.44 -17.14 -58.66
N ILE A 272 -15.29 -17.76 -59.49
CA ILE A 272 -15.93 -17.08 -60.63
C ILE A 272 -16.85 -16.00 -60.07
N ALA A 273 -16.50 -14.74 -60.32
CA ALA A 273 -17.24 -13.60 -59.81
C ALA A 273 -18.38 -13.19 -60.77
N CYS A 274 -18.18 -13.37 -62.08
CA CYS A 274 -19.16 -13.01 -63.10
C CYS A 274 -18.84 -13.67 -64.45
N TYR A 275 -19.88 -13.92 -65.24
CA TYR A 275 -19.79 -14.17 -66.68
C TYR A 275 -20.76 -13.23 -67.37
N THR A 276 -20.30 -12.49 -68.38
CA THR A 276 -21.20 -11.68 -69.20
C THR A 276 -21.40 -12.40 -70.52
N ILE A 277 -22.62 -12.87 -70.77
CA ILE A 277 -23.07 -13.29 -72.10
C ILE A 277 -23.64 -12.02 -72.73
N VAL A 278 -22.88 -11.39 -73.64
CA VAL A 278 -23.43 -10.28 -74.41
C VAL A 278 -24.21 -10.87 -75.58
N ASP A 279 -25.53 -10.96 -75.44
CA ASP A 279 -26.45 -11.23 -76.54
C ASP A 279 -26.82 -9.89 -77.18
N MET A 280 -26.34 -9.64 -78.40
CA MET A 280 -26.60 -8.37 -79.10
C MET A 280 -27.90 -8.39 -79.91
N GLY A 281 -28.74 -9.42 -79.74
CA GLY A 281 -30.04 -9.49 -80.39
C GLY A 281 -29.97 -9.71 -81.89
N SER A 282 -31.11 -10.10 -82.44
CA SER A 282 -31.33 -10.51 -83.83
C SER A 282 -31.26 -9.40 -84.85
#